data_AF-A0A350CCH0-F1
#
_entry.id   AF-A0A350CCH0-F1
#
_cell.length_a   1.000
_cell.length_b   1.000
_cell.length_c   1.000
_cell.angle_alpha   90.00
_cell.angle_beta   90.00
_cell.angle_gamma   90.00
#
_symmetry.space_group_name_H-M   'P 1'
#
loop_
_entity.id
_entity.type
_entity.pdbx_description
1 polymer ?
#
loop_
_entity_poly.entity_id
_entity_poly.type
_entity_poly.pdbx_seq_one_letter_code
_entity_poly.pdbx_strand_id
1 'polypeptide(L)'
;MVELYGDLKPGRGNKKTERGKAKYLGGNGRKTTGISKRVYRRNLKRIQVIENGAVVSRRVPVRLIRSGAITKPLAQDPFALPEHN
;
A
#
# COMPACT_ATOMS: atom_id res chain seq x y z
N MET A 1 -11.64 -6.58 -7.87
CA MET A 1 -10.29 -6.39 -7.26
C MET A 1 -9.87 -4.92 -7.21
N VAL A 2 -9.81 -4.23 -8.36
CA VAL A 2 -9.48 -2.79 -8.39
C VAL A 2 -10.56 -1.95 -7.72
N GLU A 3 -11.83 -2.33 -7.85
CA GLU A 3 -12.95 -1.62 -7.21
C GLU A 3 -12.90 -1.67 -5.67
N LEU A 4 -12.48 -2.79 -5.07
CA LEU A 4 -12.46 -2.97 -3.62
C LEU A 4 -11.16 -2.47 -2.96
N TYR A 5 -10.00 -2.68 -3.59
CA TYR A 5 -8.69 -2.41 -2.99
C TYR A 5 -7.86 -1.36 -3.73
N GLY A 6 -8.38 -0.81 -4.83
CA GLY A 6 -7.67 0.08 -5.73
C GLY A 6 -6.53 -0.60 -6.49
N ASP A 7 -5.68 0.21 -7.14
CA ASP A 7 -4.47 -0.29 -7.78
C ASP A 7 -3.39 -0.66 -6.75
N LEU A 8 -3.11 -1.95 -6.62
CA LEU A 8 -2.10 -2.52 -5.72
C LEU A 8 -0.68 -2.39 -6.27
N LYS A 9 -0.52 -1.96 -7.52
CA LYS A 9 0.79 -1.78 -8.15
C LYS A 9 1.54 -0.63 -7.46
N PRO A 10 2.84 -0.81 -7.17
CA PRO A 10 3.63 0.27 -6.62
C PRO A 10 3.76 1.40 -7.65
N GLY A 11 3.62 2.64 -7.18
CA GLY A 11 3.85 3.80 -8.02
C GLY A 11 5.32 3.88 -8.45
N ARG A 12 5.57 4.43 -9.64
CA ARG A 12 6.93 4.67 -10.14
C ARG A 12 7.17 6.16 -10.27
N GLY A 13 8.41 6.56 -10.12
CA GLY A 13 8.85 7.93 -10.38
C GLY A 13 10.34 8.00 -10.58
N ASN A 14 10.85 9.21 -10.73
CA ASN A 14 12.29 9.47 -10.83
C ASN A 14 12.75 10.31 -9.64
N LYS A 15 13.98 10.07 -9.17
CA LYS A 15 14.68 10.92 -8.22
C LYS A 15 15.70 11.74 -9.01
N LYS A 16 15.54 13.06 -8.95
CA LYS A 16 16.45 14.03 -9.57
C LYS A 16 17.46 14.48 -8.54
N THR A 17 18.74 14.47 -8.89
CA THR A 17 19.81 15.05 -8.08
C THR A 17 20.39 16.24 -8.84
N GLU A 18 20.44 17.39 -8.19
CA GLU A 18 20.95 18.64 -8.77
C GLU A 18 22.07 19.22 -7.91
N ARG A 19 23.03 19.89 -8.56
CA ARG A 19 24.12 20.62 -7.91
C ARG A 19 24.05 22.12 -8.21
N GLY A 20 24.65 22.92 -7.35
CA GLY A 20 24.69 24.38 -7.48
C GLY A 20 23.45 25.07 -6.92
N LYS A 21 23.55 26.39 -6.72
CA LYS A 21 22.48 27.23 -6.21
C LYS A 21 21.62 27.77 -7.35
N ALA A 22 20.31 27.89 -7.14
CA ALA A 22 19.43 28.44 -8.16
C ALA A 22 19.72 29.93 -8.42
N LYS A 23 19.44 30.39 -9.64
CA LYS A 23 19.70 31.78 -10.03
C LYS A 23 19.01 32.81 -9.16
N TYR A 24 17.75 32.56 -8.80
CA TYR A 24 16.96 33.44 -7.95
C TYR A 24 17.51 33.57 -6.51
N LEU A 25 18.42 32.70 -6.10
CA LEU A 25 19.10 32.79 -4.80
C LEU A 25 20.52 33.37 -4.93
N GLY A 26 20.86 33.99 -6.06
CA GLY A 26 22.19 34.56 -6.32
C GLY A 26 23.25 33.54 -6.73
N GLY A 27 22.86 32.36 -7.23
CA GLY A 27 23.78 31.36 -7.79
C GLY A 27 23.85 31.39 -9.32
N ASN A 28 24.81 30.69 -9.92
CA ASN A 28 24.90 30.61 -11.38
C ASN A 28 23.84 29.70 -12.03
N GLY A 29 23.17 28.86 -11.24
CA GLY A 29 22.12 27.94 -11.67
C GLY A 29 22.31 26.51 -11.19
N ARG A 30 21.19 25.76 -11.09
CA ARG A 30 21.21 24.33 -10.77
C ARG A 30 21.54 23.51 -12.02
N LYS A 31 22.39 22.50 -11.88
CA LYS A 31 22.70 21.52 -12.94
C LYS A 31 22.27 20.13 -12.48
N THR A 32 21.62 19.37 -13.35
CA THR A 32 21.21 18.00 -13.04
C THR A 32 22.43 17.09 -13.13
N THR A 33 22.71 16.36 -12.06
CA THR A 33 23.86 15.46 -11.96
C THR A 33 23.45 14.00 -12.12
N GLY A 34 22.19 13.67 -11.85
CA GLY A 34 21.70 12.31 -12.06
C GLY A 34 20.19 12.20 -12.00
N ILE A 35 19.66 11.20 -12.70
CA ILE A 35 18.27 10.80 -12.69
C ILE A 35 18.24 9.29 -12.43
N SER A 36 17.73 8.89 -11.27
CA SER A 36 17.55 7.47 -10.92
C SER A 36 16.07 7.12 -10.79
N LYS A 37 15.72 5.86 -11.06
CA LYS A 37 14.34 5.38 -10.88
C LYS A 37 14.04 5.20 -9.39
N ARG A 38 12.86 5.62 -8.95
CA ARG A 38 12.32 5.36 -7.61
C ARG A 38 10.98 4.62 -7.67
N VAL A 39 10.74 3.78 -6.68
CA VAL A 39 9.52 2.98 -6.56
C VAL A 39 8.84 3.33 -5.23
N TYR A 40 7.60 3.79 -5.27
CA TYR A 40 6.79 4.06 -4.08
C TYR A 40 5.98 2.81 -3.76
N ARG A 41 6.41 2.08 -2.73
CA ARG A 41 5.73 0.87 -2.28
C ARG A 41 4.60 1.23 -1.33
N ARG A 42 3.42 0.63 -1.55
CA ARG A 42 2.32 0.64 -0.58
C ARG A 42 2.59 -0.40 0.50
N ASN A 43 2.14 -0.15 1.74
CA ASN A 43 2.14 -1.15 2.79
C ASN A 43 0.98 -2.12 2.56
N LEU A 44 1.28 -3.31 2.05
CA LEU A 44 0.32 -4.36 1.75
C LEU A 44 0.51 -5.53 2.72
N LYS A 45 -0.59 -6.12 3.18
CA LYS A 45 -0.58 -7.31 4.03
C LYS A 45 -1.38 -8.42 3.38
N ARG A 46 -0.90 -9.65 3.47
CA ARG A 46 -1.63 -10.84 2.99
C ARG A 46 -2.53 -11.32 4.12
N ILE A 47 -3.84 -11.17 3.96
CA ILE A 47 -4.84 -11.53 4.97
C ILE A 47 -6.04 -12.22 4.33
N GLN A 48 -6.79 -12.98 5.13
CA GLN A 48 -8.10 -13.49 4.75
C GLN A 48 -9.16 -12.40 4.93
N VAL A 49 -10.05 -12.30 3.95
CA VAL A 49 -11.11 -11.30 3.86
C VAL A 49 -12.37 -11.97 3.36
N ILE A 50 -13.52 -11.48 3.82
CA ILE A 50 -14.82 -11.92 3.31
C ILE A 50 -15.15 -11.07 2.09
N GLU A 51 -15.23 -11.70 0.91
CA GLU A 51 -15.65 -11.08 -0.34
C GLU A 51 -16.90 -11.81 -0.83
N ASN A 52 -18.02 -11.09 -1.03
CA ASN A 52 -19.28 -11.66 -1.56
C ASN A 52 -19.72 -12.97 -0.86
N GLY A 53 -19.52 -13.07 0.47
CA GLY A 53 -19.87 -14.25 1.27
C GLY A 53 -18.84 -15.39 1.29
N ALA A 54 -17.76 -15.30 0.51
CA ALA A 54 -16.68 -16.29 0.52
C ALA A 54 -15.42 -15.77 1.25
N VAL A 55 -14.70 -16.67 1.92
CA VAL A 55 -13.42 -16.35 2.57
C VAL A 55 -12.29 -16.52 1.55
N VAL A 56 -11.55 -15.44 1.26
CA VAL A 56 -10.46 -15.44 0.28
C VAL A 56 -9.22 -14.76 0.83
N SER A 57 -8.05 -15.28 0.45
CA SER A 57 -6.76 -14.68 0.80
C SER A 57 -6.34 -13.65 -0.24
N ARG A 58 -6.04 -12.41 0.22
CA ARG A 58 -5.72 -11.27 -0.65
C ARG A 58 -4.59 -10.41 -0.10
N ARG A 59 -3.92 -9.67 -0.99
CA ARG A 59 -3.01 -8.58 -0.60
C ARG A 59 -3.81 -7.30 -0.46
N VAL A 60 -3.93 -6.86 0.78
CA VAL A 60 -4.78 -5.74 1.16
C VAL A 60 -3.93 -4.55 1.60
N PRO A 61 -4.25 -3.31 1.19
CA PRO A 61 -3.63 -2.11 1.73
C PRO A 61 -3.95 -1.92 3.21
N VAL A 62 -2.92 -1.68 4.03
CA VAL A 62 -3.09 -1.49 5.48
C VAL A 62 -4.03 -0.32 5.82
N ARG A 63 -4.08 0.72 4.97
CA ARG A 63 -5.01 1.85 5.15
C ARG A 63 -6.47 1.40 5.19
N LEU A 64 -6.86 0.43 4.35
CA LEU A 64 -8.23 -0.07 4.29
C LEU A 64 -8.58 -0.97 5.47
N ILE A 65 -7.58 -1.71 5.98
CA ILE A 65 -7.72 -2.48 7.24
C ILE A 65 -7.98 -1.50 8.39
N ARG A 66 -7.22 -0.41 8.46
CA ARG A 66 -7.35 0.59 9.52
C ARG A 66 -8.67 1.36 9.45
N SER A 67 -9.21 1.59 8.25
CA SER A 67 -10.48 2.29 8.07
C SER A 67 -11.71 1.40 8.27
N GLY A 68 -11.55 0.10 8.53
CA GLY A 68 -12.67 -0.83 8.71
C GLY A 68 -13.46 -1.13 7.43
N ALA A 69 -12.95 -0.74 6.27
CA ALA A 69 -13.62 -0.97 4.98
C ALA A 69 -13.61 -2.45 4.54
N ILE A 70 -12.95 -3.31 5.32
CA ILE A 70 -12.70 -4.71 4.99
C ILE A 70 -13.05 -5.56 6.20
N THR A 71 -13.93 -6.54 5.97
CA THR A 71 -14.34 -7.50 6.98
C THR A 71 -13.37 -8.69 6.98
N LYS A 72 -12.75 -8.94 8.14
CA LYS A 72 -11.97 -10.15 8.36
C LYS A 72 -12.92 -11.30 8.73
N PRO A 73 -12.60 -12.56 8.38
CA PRO A 73 -13.33 -13.69 8.92
C PRO A 73 -13.23 -13.72 10.44
N LEU A 74 -14.28 -14.22 11.09
CA LEU A 74 -14.27 -14.49 12.52
C LEU A 74 -13.16 -15.49 12.82
N ALA A 75 -12.30 -15.16 13.78
CA ALA A 75 -11.35 -16.12 14.32
C ALA A 75 -12.16 -17.13 15.15
N GLN A 76 -12.26 -18.36 14.67
CA GLN A 76 -12.82 -19.46 15.45
C GLN A 76 -11.71 -20.17 16.20
N ASP A 77 -11.95 -20.42 17.48
CA ASP A 77 -11.06 -21.26 18.28
C ASP A 77 -11.20 -22.71 17.79
N PRO A 78 -10.10 -23.37 17.39
CA PRO A 78 -10.17 -24.70 16.79
C PRO A 78 -10.65 -25.79 17.76
N PHE A 79 -10.66 -25.51 19.06
CA PHE A 79 -11.01 -26.46 20.12
C PHE A 79 -12.23 -26.05 20.95
N ALA A 80 -12.95 -25.00 20.54
CA ALA A 80 -14.18 -24.64 21.23
C ALA A 80 -15.23 -25.75 21.02
N LEU A 81 -15.81 -26.26 22.12
CA LEU A 81 -16.94 -27.19 22.04
C LEU A 81 -18.15 -26.42 21.47
N PRO A 82 -18.92 -26.99 20.53
CA PRO A 82 -20.16 -26.37 20.10
C PRO A 82 -21.11 -26.32 21.30
N GLU A 83 -21.53 -25.11 21.69
CA GLU A 83 -22.62 -24.89 22.63
C GLU A 83 -23.83 -25.71 22.11
N HIS A 84 -24.19 -26.78 22.80
CA HIS A 84 -25.28 -27.67 22.38
C HIS A 84 -26.62 -26.92 22.45
N ASN A 85 -27.43 -27.03 21.40
CA ASN A 85 -28.85 -26.68 21.41
C ASN A 85 -29.68 -27.82 22.00
#